data_AF-X1LPL4-F1
#
_entry.id   AF-X1LPL4-F1
#
_cell.length_a   1.000
_cell.length_b   1.000
_cell.length_c   1.000
_cell.angle_alpha   90.00
_cell.angle_beta   90.00
_cell.angle_gamma   90.00
#
_symmetry.space_group_name_H-M   'P 1'
#
loop_
_entity.id
_entity.type
_entity.pdbx_description
1 polymer ?
#
loop_
_entity_poly.entity_id
_entity_poly.type
_entity_poly.pdbx_seq_one_letter_code
_entity_poly.pdbx_strand_id
1 'polypeptide(L)'
;MLWVIAFAVSHSYVEEDIINLKGNMKIGFPIIDITPPAMITGIRPRAKDAVRAGIEHILFQECPESYAVAIDTYLKSLQKVPSPHLVNEKLSRNAKRGRKIFKKSGCIECHPPPLYTDLKKYDIGTGRGTEKNLAFDTPTLIEIWRTAPYLYDGRA
;
A
#
# COMPACT_ATOMS: atom_id res chain seq x y z
N MET A 1 -24.96 9.74 -5.33
CA MET A 1 -23.56 9.42 -5.73
C MET A 1 -22.75 9.15 -4.46
N LEU A 2 -21.93 8.09 -4.42
CA LEU A 2 -21.23 7.63 -3.21
C LEU A 2 -19.71 7.90 -3.30
N TRP A 3 -19.25 9.11 -2.97
CA TRP A 3 -17.80 9.44 -2.95
C TRP A 3 -17.45 10.54 -1.93
N VAL A 4 -17.25 10.16 -0.66
CA VAL A 4 -16.46 10.86 0.40
C VAL A 4 -16.03 9.77 1.42
N ILE A 5 -15.16 10.11 2.38
CA ILE A 5 -14.97 9.50 3.72
C ILE A 5 -13.79 8.52 3.91
N ALA A 6 -12.72 8.99 4.57
CA ALA A 6 -12.27 8.57 5.93
C ALA A 6 -10.97 9.29 6.32
N PHE A 7 -10.66 9.46 7.62
CA PHE A 7 -9.62 10.39 8.09
C PHE A 7 -9.34 10.39 9.61
N ALA A 8 -8.04 10.32 10.01
CA ALA A 8 -7.38 10.84 11.24
C ALA A 8 -7.12 9.98 12.51
N VAL A 9 -6.15 10.40 13.34
CA VAL A 9 -5.28 9.63 14.28
C VAL A 9 -5.68 9.89 15.78
N SER A 10 -4.86 10.13 16.85
CA SER A 10 -3.42 10.40 17.06
C SER A 10 -2.82 9.91 18.40
N HIS A 11 -1.48 9.71 18.40
CA HIS A 11 -0.52 9.48 19.49
C HIS A 11 -1.00 8.94 20.86
N SER A 12 -1.35 7.66 20.92
CA SER A 12 -0.72 6.71 21.86
C SER A 12 -1.23 5.29 21.62
N TYR A 13 -0.32 4.31 21.63
CA TYR A 13 -0.56 2.87 21.49
C TYR A 13 -1.12 2.36 20.15
N VAL A 14 -0.66 1.13 19.87
CA VAL A 14 -1.04 0.19 18.83
C VAL A 14 -2.58 0.10 18.65
N GLU A 15 -3.07 0.17 17.40
CA GLU A 15 -4.30 -0.46 16.80
C GLU A 15 -5.14 0.45 15.87
N GLU A 16 -5.16 1.78 16.05
CA GLU A 16 -6.27 2.61 15.50
C GLU A 16 -6.18 3.04 14.02
N ASP A 17 -4.99 3.05 13.41
CA ASP A 17 -4.75 3.70 12.11
C ASP A 17 -5.41 3.02 10.88
N ILE A 18 -5.52 3.80 9.78
CA ILE A 18 -5.79 3.42 8.36
C ILE A 18 -7.25 3.51 7.83
N ILE A 19 -7.34 3.58 6.49
CA ILE A 19 -8.45 3.82 5.54
C ILE A 19 -8.60 5.30 5.15
N ASN A 20 -8.06 5.69 3.98
CA ASN A 20 -8.75 6.48 2.90
C ASN A 20 -7.86 6.62 1.63
N LEU A 21 -8.44 7.05 0.50
CA LEU A 21 -8.29 6.45 -0.84
C LEU A 21 -7.65 7.34 -1.96
N LYS A 22 -6.66 6.81 -2.71
CA LYS A 22 -6.23 6.98 -4.14
C LYS A 22 -4.74 6.56 -4.37
N GLY A 23 -4.45 5.37 -4.95
CA GLY A 23 -3.11 4.70 -4.91
C GLY A 23 -2.48 4.27 -6.25
N ASN A 24 -1.21 3.75 -6.30
CA ASN A 24 -0.47 3.19 -7.49
C ASN A 24 1.08 3.25 -7.50
N MET A 25 1.72 3.18 -6.35
CA MET A 25 2.82 2.20 -6.23
C MET A 25 2.43 1.24 -5.11
N LYS A 26 3.04 0.06 -5.00
CA LYS A 26 3.03 -0.63 -3.70
C LYS A 26 3.73 0.36 -2.75
N ILE A 27 2.98 0.84 -1.75
CA ILE A 27 3.20 2.19 -1.20
C ILE A 27 4.61 2.31 -0.61
N GLY A 28 5.16 3.53 -0.66
CA GLY A 28 6.57 3.89 -0.43
C GLY A 28 7.37 2.91 0.42
N PHE A 29 8.57 2.58 -0.06
CA PHE A 29 9.47 1.52 0.40
C PHE A 29 9.50 1.14 1.91
N PRO A 30 9.49 2.05 2.92
CA PRO A 30 9.39 1.65 4.33
C PRO A 30 8.17 0.76 4.63
N ILE A 31 7.13 0.83 3.78
CA ILE A 31 5.95 -0.02 3.86
C ILE A 31 6.18 -1.33 3.10
N ILE A 32 6.74 -1.33 1.88
CA ILE A 32 7.04 -2.58 1.13
C ILE A 32 7.95 -3.52 1.93
N ASP A 33 8.96 -2.98 2.63
CA ASP A 33 9.92 -3.75 3.42
C ASP A 33 9.26 -4.49 4.61
N ILE A 34 8.12 -3.98 5.10
CA ILE A 34 7.26 -4.63 6.13
C ILE A 34 5.99 -5.28 5.56
N THR A 35 5.74 -5.19 4.25
CA THR A 35 4.66 -5.90 3.53
C THR A 35 5.22 -6.73 2.36
N PRO A 36 6.08 -7.74 2.61
CA PRO A 36 6.52 -8.67 1.58
C PRO A 36 5.36 -9.61 1.15
N PRO A 37 5.36 -10.13 -0.09
CA PRO A 37 6.34 -9.91 -1.16
C PRO A 37 6.20 -8.51 -1.80
N ALA A 38 7.20 -8.10 -2.60
CA ALA A 38 7.15 -6.89 -3.41
C ALA A 38 6.48 -7.11 -4.78
N MET A 39 6.03 -6.01 -5.41
CA MET A 39 5.18 -5.94 -6.61
C MET A 39 3.73 -6.41 -6.39
N ILE A 40 2.84 -6.04 -7.33
CA ILE A 40 1.40 -6.36 -7.28
C ILE A 40 1.08 -7.83 -7.59
N THR A 41 1.97 -8.52 -8.30
CA THR A 41 1.93 -9.97 -8.52
C THR A 41 2.72 -10.75 -7.45
N GLY A 42 3.36 -10.05 -6.50
CA GLY A 42 4.22 -10.65 -5.48
C GLY A 42 5.36 -11.50 -6.07
N ILE A 43 6.05 -10.99 -7.10
CA ILE A 43 7.08 -11.70 -7.90
C ILE A 43 8.53 -11.38 -7.46
N ARG A 44 8.70 -10.62 -6.38
CA ARG A 44 9.98 -10.37 -5.71
C ARG A 44 9.78 -10.58 -4.21
N PRO A 45 10.60 -11.37 -3.49
CA PRO A 45 10.28 -11.72 -2.11
C PRO A 45 10.46 -10.56 -1.13
N ARG A 46 11.37 -9.60 -1.39
CA ARG A 46 11.59 -8.42 -0.54
C ARG A 46 11.68 -7.14 -1.39
N ALA A 47 11.46 -5.99 -0.75
CA ALA A 47 11.58 -4.67 -1.38
C ALA A 47 12.96 -4.45 -2.05
N LYS A 48 14.04 -4.87 -1.36
CA LYS A 48 15.43 -4.75 -1.84
C LYS A 48 15.74 -5.55 -3.11
N ASP A 49 15.00 -6.63 -3.35
CA ASP A 49 15.16 -7.48 -4.55
C ASP A 49 14.47 -6.86 -5.77
N ALA A 50 13.44 -6.02 -5.54
CA ALA A 50 12.83 -5.21 -6.58
C ALA A 50 13.70 -4.00 -6.95
N VAL A 51 14.41 -3.39 -6.00
CA VAL A 51 15.38 -2.31 -6.26
C VAL A 51 16.49 -2.79 -7.21
N ARG A 52 17.15 -3.90 -6.88
CA ARG A 52 18.25 -4.45 -7.70
C ARG A 52 17.78 -4.82 -9.11
N ALA A 53 16.68 -5.56 -9.21
CA ALA A 53 16.08 -5.92 -10.51
C ALA A 53 15.59 -4.70 -11.32
N GLY A 54 15.20 -3.60 -10.67
CA GLY A 54 14.84 -2.35 -11.35
C GLY A 54 16.05 -1.64 -11.95
N ILE A 55 17.15 -1.56 -11.19
CA ILE A 55 18.39 -0.92 -11.66
C ILE A 55 19.01 -1.73 -12.82
N GLU A 56 19.02 -3.06 -12.70
CA GLU A 56 19.54 -3.97 -13.72
C GLU A 56 18.67 -4.01 -14.99
N HIS A 57 17.36 -4.28 -14.86
CA HIS A 57 16.51 -4.59 -16.02
C HIS A 57 15.63 -3.44 -16.53
N ILE A 58 15.57 -2.29 -15.84
CA ILE A 58 14.76 -1.11 -16.25
C ILE A 58 15.66 0.09 -16.53
N LEU A 59 16.70 0.31 -15.70
CA LEU A 59 17.68 1.39 -15.93
C LEU A 59 18.89 0.93 -16.76
N PHE A 60 19.07 -0.38 -16.95
CA PHE A 60 20.20 -0.98 -17.67
C PHE A 60 21.56 -0.49 -17.15
N GLN A 61 21.70 -0.40 -15.82
CA GLN A 61 22.93 0.05 -15.16
C GLN A 61 23.54 -1.07 -14.31
N GLU A 62 24.85 -1.29 -14.46
CA GLU A 62 25.64 -2.00 -13.46
C GLU A 62 25.83 -1.09 -12.25
N CYS A 63 25.20 -1.44 -11.13
CA CYS A 63 25.21 -0.64 -9.92
C CYS A 63 25.97 -1.36 -8.80
N PRO A 64 27.07 -0.79 -8.28
CA PRO A 64 27.79 -1.35 -7.14
C PRO A 64 26.84 -1.60 -5.96
N GLU A 65 26.96 -2.76 -5.31
CA GLU A 65 26.09 -3.15 -4.18
C GLU A 65 26.14 -2.14 -3.02
N SER A 66 27.23 -1.38 -2.88
CA SER A 66 27.34 -0.26 -1.94
C SER A 66 26.30 0.86 -2.21
N TYR A 67 26.01 1.17 -3.47
CA TYR A 67 24.96 2.11 -3.85
C TYR A 67 23.57 1.47 -3.71
N ALA A 68 23.40 0.19 -4.02
CA ALA A 68 22.14 -0.52 -3.76
C ALA A 68 21.78 -0.55 -2.26
N VAL A 69 22.78 -0.75 -1.38
CA VAL A 69 22.63 -0.69 0.09
C VAL A 69 22.38 0.75 0.58
N ALA A 70 22.99 1.76 -0.05
CA ALA A 70 22.69 3.17 0.26
C ALA A 70 21.24 3.52 -0.11
N ILE A 71 20.75 3.03 -1.25
CA ILE A 71 19.34 3.15 -1.67
C ILE A 71 18.43 2.43 -0.68
N ASP A 72 18.69 1.16 -0.35
CA ASP A 72 17.91 0.40 0.64
C ASP A 72 17.85 1.12 2.00
N THR A 73 18.96 1.73 2.43
CA THR A 73 19.07 2.48 3.70
C THR A 73 18.27 3.79 3.66
N TYR A 74 18.47 4.62 2.64
CA TYR A 74 17.69 5.85 2.46
C TYR A 74 16.21 5.55 2.40
N LEU A 75 15.82 4.55 1.61
CA LEU A 75 14.43 4.17 1.45
C LEU A 75 13.81 3.60 2.74
N LYS A 76 14.56 2.88 3.59
CA LYS A 76 14.09 2.48 4.94
C LYS A 76 13.92 3.67 5.90
N SER A 77 14.65 4.77 5.71
CA SER A 77 14.59 5.96 6.58
C SER A 77 13.33 6.82 6.39
N LEU A 78 12.60 6.63 5.28
CA LEU A 78 11.40 7.39 4.96
C LEU A 78 10.28 7.13 5.99
N GLN A 79 9.64 8.20 6.46
CA GLN A 79 8.52 8.11 7.40
C GLN A 79 7.17 8.14 6.67
N LYS A 80 6.15 7.53 7.28
CA LYS A 80 4.76 7.61 6.81
C LYS A 80 4.25 9.04 7.01
N VAL A 81 3.70 9.64 5.97
CA VAL A 81 3.13 10.99 6.02
C VAL A 81 1.73 10.92 6.63
N PRO A 82 1.43 11.69 7.71
CA PRO A 82 0.06 11.79 8.21
C PRO A 82 -0.83 12.34 7.10
N SER A 83 -1.99 11.72 6.92
CA SER A 83 -2.93 12.09 5.85
C SER A 83 -3.45 13.54 6.08
N PRO A 84 -3.84 14.33 5.05
CA PRO A 84 -4.08 15.78 5.18
C PRO A 84 -5.43 16.27 5.76
N HIS A 85 -6.59 15.69 5.43
CA HIS A 85 -7.92 16.16 5.91
C HIS A 85 -8.20 15.80 7.41
N LEU A 86 -7.19 15.84 8.29
CA LEU A 86 -7.35 15.54 9.71
C LEU A 86 -8.24 16.59 10.38
N VAL A 87 -9.06 16.17 11.35
CA VAL A 87 -9.83 17.11 12.19
C VAL A 87 -9.23 17.07 13.59
N ASN A 88 -8.37 18.05 13.90
CA ASN A 88 -7.61 18.15 15.15
C ASN A 88 -6.89 16.83 15.49
N GLU A 89 -6.14 16.34 14.50
CA GLU A 89 -5.47 15.05 14.47
C GLU A 89 -6.35 13.80 14.69
N LYS A 90 -7.69 13.87 14.81
CA LYS A 90 -8.53 12.74 15.29
C LYS A 90 -9.63 12.29 14.36
N LEU A 91 -9.92 10.98 14.36
CA LEU A 91 -10.88 10.32 13.44
C LEU A 91 -12.17 11.16 13.24
N SER A 92 -12.42 11.65 12.02
CA SER A 92 -13.56 12.53 11.74
C SER A 92 -14.92 11.81 11.91
N ARG A 93 -16.02 12.54 12.13
CA ARG A 93 -17.37 11.94 12.27
C ARG A 93 -17.73 11.07 11.07
N ASN A 94 -17.36 11.54 9.89
CA ASN A 94 -17.41 10.78 8.65
C ASN A 94 -16.53 9.53 8.73
N ALA A 95 -15.24 9.65 9.04
CA ALA A 95 -14.32 8.51 9.12
C ALA A 95 -14.81 7.38 10.03
N LYS A 96 -15.36 7.73 11.19
CA LYS A 96 -15.95 6.79 12.15
C LYS A 96 -17.16 6.03 11.57
N ARG A 97 -17.92 6.64 10.66
CA ARG A 97 -18.96 5.94 9.85
C ARG A 97 -18.33 5.05 8.79
N GLY A 98 -17.30 5.53 8.08
CA GLY A 98 -16.55 4.74 7.08
C GLY A 98 -15.97 3.45 7.65
N ARG A 99 -15.25 3.53 8.78
CA ARG A 99 -14.65 2.37 9.48
C ARG A 99 -15.69 1.32 9.91
N LYS A 100 -16.93 1.74 10.25
CA LYS A 100 -18.05 0.81 10.52
C LYS A 100 -18.57 0.11 9.26
N ILE A 101 -18.66 0.82 8.13
CA ILE A 101 -19.06 0.23 6.85
C ILE A 101 -17.98 -0.75 6.37
N PHE A 102 -16.70 -0.35 6.39
CA PHE A 102 -15.56 -1.18 6.02
C PHE A 102 -15.53 -2.53 6.76
N LYS A 103 -15.76 -2.52 8.08
CA LYS A 103 -15.89 -3.75 8.88
C LYS A 103 -17.14 -4.56 8.52
N LYS A 104 -18.30 -3.92 8.31
CA LYS A 104 -19.55 -4.62 7.96
C LYS A 104 -19.55 -5.22 6.55
N SER A 105 -18.78 -4.65 5.62
CA SER A 105 -18.69 -5.07 4.21
C SER A 105 -17.58 -6.10 3.94
N GLY A 106 -17.04 -6.76 4.96
CA GLY A 106 -16.00 -7.79 4.82
C GLY A 106 -14.62 -7.28 4.38
N CYS A 107 -14.44 -5.97 4.14
CA CYS A 107 -13.18 -5.42 3.62
C CYS A 107 -11.97 -5.69 4.54
N ILE A 108 -12.22 -5.88 5.84
CA ILE A 108 -11.21 -6.21 6.85
C ILE A 108 -10.68 -7.66 6.76
N GLU A 109 -11.33 -8.54 5.99
CA GLU A 109 -10.91 -9.94 5.84
C GLU A 109 -9.60 -10.07 5.04
N CYS A 110 -9.48 -9.31 3.94
CA CYS A 110 -8.23 -9.19 3.18
C CYS A 110 -7.37 -8.01 3.68
N HIS A 111 -7.98 -6.96 4.26
CA HIS A 111 -7.25 -5.79 4.78
C HIS A 111 -7.36 -5.63 6.31
N PRO A 112 -6.81 -6.57 7.11
CA PRO A 112 -6.85 -6.51 8.58
C PRO A 112 -5.83 -5.51 9.16
N PRO A 113 -6.14 -4.87 10.30
CA PRO A 113 -5.13 -4.12 11.06
C PRO A 113 -3.99 -5.02 11.55
N PRO A 114 -2.77 -4.49 11.77
CA PRO A 114 -2.39 -3.08 11.68
C PRO A 114 -1.83 -2.65 10.31
N LEU A 115 -1.63 -3.57 9.36
CA LEU A 115 -1.04 -3.26 8.04
C LEU A 115 -2.09 -3.07 6.92
N TYR A 116 -3.33 -3.46 7.16
CA TYR A 116 -4.46 -3.40 6.21
C TYR A 116 -4.11 -4.05 4.87
N THR A 117 -3.44 -5.19 4.99
CA THR A 117 -3.18 -6.24 4.00
C THR A 117 -2.94 -7.50 4.82
N ASP A 118 -3.38 -8.64 4.29
CA ASP A 118 -3.14 -9.96 4.84
C ASP A 118 -1.93 -10.68 4.21
N LEU A 119 -1.23 -9.99 3.30
CA LEU A 119 -0.07 -10.48 2.52
C LEU A 119 -0.37 -11.75 1.68
N LYS A 120 -1.66 -12.01 1.38
CA LYS A 120 -2.07 -13.10 0.48
C LYS A 120 -2.30 -12.58 -0.95
N LYS A 121 -2.58 -13.50 -1.87
CA LYS A 121 -2.93 -13.20 -3.26
C LYS A 121 -4.34 -13.70 -3.56
N TYR A 122 -5.14 -12.89 -4.24
CA TYR A 122 -6.52 -13.18 -4.62
C TYR A 122 -6.75 -12.85 -6.09
N ASP A 123 -7.40 -13.76 -6.83
CA ASP A 123 -8.06 -13.36 -8.07
C ASP A 123 -9.40 -12.72 -7.70
N ILE A 124 -9.49 -11.42 -7.96
CA ILE A 124 -10.69 -10.60 -7.73
C ILE A 124 -11.42 -10.27 -9.03
N GLY A 125 -11.15 -11.01 -10.12
CA GLY A 125 -11.80 -10.84 -11.42
C GLY A 125 -11.44 -9.54 -12.15
N THR A 126 -10.45 -8.78 -11.66
CA THR A 126 -10.07 -7.49 -12.25
C THR A 126 -9.11 -7.61 -13.42
N GLY A 127 -8.43 -8.74 -13.56
CA GLY A 127 -7.42 -9.01 -14.58
C GLY A 127 -7.98 -9.03 -16.02
N ARG A 128 -7.15 -8.63 -16.98
CA ARG A 128 -7.47 -8.49 -18.40
C ARG A 128 -6.30 -9.01 -19.24
N GLY A 129 -6.55 -9.35 -20.51
CA GLY A 129 -5.49 -9.79 -21.43
C GLY A 129 -4.68 -10.96 -20.86
N THR A 130 -3.36 -10.80 -20.78
CA THR A 130 -2.40 -11.74 -20.19
C THR A 130 -2.52 -11.91 -18.67
N GLU A 131 -3.13 -10.95 -17.96
CA GLU A 131 -3.35 -11.00 -16.51
C GLU A 131 -4.76 -11.54 -16.15
N LYS A 132 -5.50 -12.08 -17.13
CA LYS A 132 -6.80 -12.71 -16.87
C LYS A 132 -6.63 -13.93 -15.96
N ASN A 133 -7.49 -14.04 -14.94
CA ASN A 133 -7.45 -15.06 -13.88
C ASN A 133 -6.17 -15.02 -13.00
N LEU A 134 -5.41 -13.91 -13.02
CA LEU A 134 -4.20 -13.78 -12.21
C LEU A 134 -4.53 -13.33 -10.78
N ALA A 135 -4.02 -14.06 -9.79
CA ALA A 135 -4.13 -13.67 -8.39
C ALA A 135 -3.17 -12.52 -8.06
N PHE A 136 -3.71 -11.38 -7.63
CA PHE A 136 -2.95 -10.21 -7.22
C PHE A 136 -2.77 -10.18 -5.71
N ASP A 137 -1.60 -9.71 -5.28
CA ASP A 137 -1.25 -9.50 -3.88
C ASP A 137 -2.09 -8.38 -3.26
N THR A 138 -2.66 -8.62 -2.07
CA THR A 138 -3.52 -7.66 -1.38
C THR A 138 -2.75 -6.37 -1.05
N PRO A 139 -3.04 -5.22 -1.71
CA PRO A 139 -2.29 -4.00 -1.44
C PRO A 139 -2.63 -3.48 -0.04
N THR A 140 -1.60 -3.06 0.71
CA THR A 140 -1.81 -2.32 1.96
C THR A 140 -2.60 -1.04 1.72
N LEU A 141 -3.51 -0.72 2.63
CA LEU A 141 -4.24 0.55 2.63
C LEU A 141 -3.50 1.69 3.36
N ILE A 142 -2.25 1.45 3.83
CA ILE A 142 -1.41 2.49 4.44
C ILE A 142 -1.10 3.59 3.42
N GLU A 143 -1.27 4.84 3.82
CA GLU A 143 -1.05 6.03 2.99
C GLU A 143 -1.72 5.97 1.60
N ILE A 144 -2.76 5.14 1.44
CA ILE A 144 -3.35 4.89 0.12
C ILE A 144 -4.02 6.14 -0.46
N TRP A 145 -4.14 7.25 0.29
CA TRP A 145 -4.66 8.56 -0.15
C TRP A 145 -3.76 9.36 -1.11
N ARG A 146 -2.46 9.03 -1.24
CA ARG A 146 -1.46 9.89 -1.94
C ARG A 146 -0.71 9.25 -3.11
N THR A 147 -1.13 8.08 -3.58
CA THR A 147 -0.33 7.26 -4.51
C THR A 147 -0.95 7.09 -5.91
N ALA A 148 -2.11 7.72 -6.18
CA ALA A 148 -3.02 7.65 -7.35
C ALA A 148 -2.41 7.29 -8.73
N PRO A 149 -3.12 6.59 -9.65
CA PRO A 149 -4.58 6.34 -9.75
C PRO A 149 -5.19 5.17 -8.94
N TYR A 150 -5.28 3.94 -9.51
CA TYR A 150 -5.69 2.70 -8.80
C TYR A 150 -5.62 1.40 -9.63
N LEU A 151 -5.60 0.25 -8.93
CA LEU A 151 -5.52 -1.13 -9.46
C LEU A 151 -4.20 -1.42 -10.20
N TYR A 152 -3.95 -2.70 -10.48
CA TYR A 152 -2.72 -3.18 -11.14
C TYR A 152 -2.45 -2.50 -12.50
N ASP A 153 -3.50 -2.02 -13.17
CA ASP A 153 -3.48 -1.38 -14.49
C ASP A 153 -3.77 0.14 -14.46
N GLY A 154 -3.94 0.75 -13.29
CA GLY A 154 -4.08 2.21 -13.17
C GLY A 154 -5.43 2.81 -13.56
N ARG A 155 -6.48 2.00 -13.72
CA ARG A 155 -7.75 2.41 -14.34
C ARG A 155 -8.79 3.13 -13.46
N ALA A 156 -8.51 3.45 -12.18
CA ALA A 156 -9.56 3.84 -11.21
C ALA A 156 -9.27 5.02 -10.28
#